data_AF-W9VB93-F1
#
_entry.id   AF-W9VB93-F1
#
_cell.length_a   1.000
_cell.length_b   1.000
_cell.length_c   1.000
_cell.angle_alpha   90.00
_cell.angle_beta   90.00
_cell.angle_gamma   90.00
#
_symmetry.space_group_name_H-M   'P 1'
#
loop_
_entity.id
_entity.type
_entity.pdbx_description
1 polymer ?
#
loop_
_entity_poly.entity_id
_entity_poly.type
_entity_poly.pdbx_seq_one_letter_code
_entity_poly.pdbx_strand_id
1 'polypeptide(L)'
;MRLVTETEVSITRLASGQVITAKLINLSASGCAFHTDKVLDSGEELEILVRSPSERIEPLRRGARVARISQGESQHLVGVEFMNAED
;
A
#
# COMPACT_ATOMS: atom_id res chain seq x y z
N MET A 1 6.91 15.77 -1.35
CA MET A 1 6.17 15.71 -2.64
C MET A 1 5.42 14.39 -2.69
N ARG A 2 4.13 14.37 -3.05
CA ARG A 2 3.31 13.15 -3.18
C ARG A 2 2.76 13.08 -4.59
N LEU A 3 2.96 11.97 -5.29
CA LEU A 3 2.37 11.74 -6.61
C LEU A 3 0.88 11.38 -6.41
N VAL A 4 -0.03 12.10 -7.06
CA VAL A 4 -1.45 11.73 -7.10
C VAL A 4 -1.63 10.79 -8.28
N THR A 5 -1.92 9.52 -8.02
CA THR A 5 -2.13 8.51 -9.06
C THR A 5 -3.34 7.67 -8.69
N GLU A 6 -4.36 7.61 -9.53
CA GLU A 6 -5.40 6.58 -9.43
C GLU A 6 -4.86 5.29 -10.04
N THR A 7 -3.91 4.66 -9.34
CA THR A 7 -3.25 3.43 -9.79
C THR A 7 -3.64 2.29 -8.87
N GLU A 8 -3.96 1.14 -9.45
CA GLU A 8 -4.18 -0.07 -8.68
C GLU A 8 -2.85 -0.52 -8.04
N VAL A 9 -2.92 -0.85 -6.77
CA VAL A 9 -1.79 -1.38 -6.00
C VAL A 9 -2.16 -2.77 -5.48
N SER A 10 -1.22 -3.70 -5.59
CA SER A 10 -1.36 -5.02 -4.96
C SER A 10 -0.75 -4.97 -3.57
N ILE A 11 -1.48 -5.48 -2.60
CA ILE A 11 -1.11 -5.51 -1.19
C ILE A 11 -1.15 -6.94 -0.71
N THR A 12 -0.01 -7.46 -0.28
CA THR A 12 0.10 -8.80 0.29
C THR A 12 0.16 -8.69 1.81
N ARG A 13 -0.77 -9.31 2.53
CA ARG A 13 -0.66 -9.46 3.99
C ARG A 13 0.46 -10.45 4.30
N LEU A 14 1.49 -10.04 5.03
CA LEU A 14 2.64 -10.92 5.27
C LEU A 14 2.27 -12.11 6.16
N ALA A 15 1.34 -11.93 7.10
CA ALA A 15 0.92 -12.99 8.02
C ALA A 15 0.19 -14.15 7.35
N SER A 16 -0.56 -13.90 6.27
CA SER A 16 -1.41 -14.89 5.61
C SER A 16 -1.07 -15.17 4.15
N GLY A 17 -0.23 -14.33 3.53
CA GLY A 17 0.02 -14.35 2.08
C GLY A 17 -1.16 -13.90 1.23
N GLN A 18 -2.27 -13.45 1.83
CA GLN A 18 -3.44 -12.98 1.10
C GLN A 18 -3.10 -11.71 0.30
N VAL A 19 -3.45 -11.72 -0.98
CA VAL A 19 -3.29 -10.55 -1.87
C VAL A 19 -4.62 -9.80 -1.99
N ILE A 20 -4.54 -8.48 -1.87
CA ILE A 20 -5.66 -7.53 -1.97
C ILE A 20 -5.31 -6.52 -3.06
N THR A 21 -6.27 -6.19 -3.92
CA THR A 21 -6.16 -5.05 -4.82
C THR A 21 -6.78 -3.83 -4.15
N ALA A 22 -6.05 -2.71 -4.17
CA ALA A 22 -6.47 -1.45 -3.57
C ALA A 22 -6.22 -0.29 -4.54
N LYS A 23 -6.89 0.84 -4.29
CA LYS A 23 -6.69 2.07 -5.06
C LYS A 23 -5.69 2.96 -4.35
N LEU A 24 -4.51 3.16 -4.95
CA LEU A 24 -3.50 4.07 -4.41
C LEU A 24 -4.02 5.51 -4.47
N ILE A 25 -3.73 6.30 -3.44
CA ILE A 25 -4.10 7.72 -3.34
C ILE A 25 -2.87 8.61 -3.44
N ASN A 26 -1.83 8.24 -2.71
CA ASN A 26 -0.56 8.93 -2.78
C ASN A 26 0.59 7.98 -2.50
N LEU A 27 1.75 8.34 -3.04
CA LEU A 27 3.02 7.66 -2.83
C LEU A 27 4.11 8.68 -2.51
N SER A 28 4.97 8.30 -1.58
CA SER A 28 6.17 9.04 -1.17
C SER A 28 7.31 8.06 -0.89
N ALA A 29 8.51 8.58 -0.60
CA ALA A 29 9.67 7.75 -0.31
C ALA A 29 9.52 6.92 0.98
N SER A 30 8.75 7.39 1.96
CA SER A 30 8.61 6.76 3.28
C SER A 30 7.29 6.02 3.47
N GLY A 31 6.39 6.03 2.49
CA GLY A 31 5.10 5.38 2.62
C GLY A 31 4.07 5.84 1.60
N CYS A 32 2.88 5.26 1.71
CA CYS A 32 1.77 5.51 0.81
C CYS A 32 0.42 5.45 1.55
N ALA A 33 -0.64 5.84 0.84
CA ALA A 33 -2.00 5.63 1.30
C ALA A 33 -2.87 5.09 0.17
N PHE A 34 -3.85 4.26 0.52
CA PHE A 34 -4.74 3.60 -0.43
C PHE A 34 -6.14 3.40 0.16
N HIS A 35 -7.13 3.22 -0.72
CA HIS A 35 -8.47 2.77 -0.35
C HIS A 35 -8.62 1.27 -0.57
N THR A 36 -9.26 0.60 0.39
CA THR A 36 -9.65 -0.81 0.29
C THR A 36 -11.01 -1.03 0.95
N ASP A 37 -11.75 -2.02 0.47
CA ASP A 37 -12.96 -2.55 1.12
C ASP A 37 -12.62 -3.61 2.20
N LYS A 38 -11.33 -3.97 2.33
CA LYS A 38 -10.88 -4.95 3.32
C LYS A 38 -10.48 -4.27 4.61
N VAL A 39 -10.89 -4.88 5.72
CA VAL A 39 -10.46 -4.47 7.06
C VAL A 39 -9.00 -4.89 7.25
N LEU A 40 -8.15 -3.93 7.61
CA LEU A 40 -6.77 -4.14 8.01
C LEU A 40 -6.62 -3.73 9.47
N ASP A 41 -5.61 -4.27 10.14
CA ASP A 41 -5.34 -3.94 11.55
C ASP A 41 -4.21 -2.91 11.67
N SER A 42 -4.26 -2.08 12.72
CA SER A 42 -3.15 -1.18 13.04
C SER A 42 -1.90 -1.99 13.37
N GLY A 43 -0.77 -1.61 12.79
CA GLY A 43 0.49 -2.36 12.95
C GLY A 43 0.62 -3.61 12.07
N GLU A 44 -0.40 -3.97 11.28
CA GLU A 44 -0.32 -5.10 10.36
C GLU A 44 0.81 -4.88 9.34
N GLU A 45 1.60 -5.92 9.11
CA GLU A 45 2.70 -5.89 8.13
C GLU A 45 2.25 -6.38 6.76
N LEU A 46 2.60 -5.59 5.76
CA LEU A 46 2.15 -5.72 4.40
C LEU A 46 3.34 -5.66 3.46
N GLU A 47 3.19 -6.21 2.26
CA GLU A 47 4.02 -5.89 1.11
C GLU A 47 3.20 -5.09 0.11
N ILE A 48 3.74 -3.95 -0.32
CA ILE A 48 3.15 -3.05 -1.29
C ILE A 48 3.84 -3.25 -2.63
N LEU A 49 3.06 -3.56 -3.67
CA LEU A 49 3.52 -3.68 -5.05
C LEU A 49 2.78 -2.68 -5.95
N VAL A 50 3.50 -1.67 -6.42
CA VAL A 50 3.00 -0.71 -7.43
C VAL A 50 3.64 -1.04 -8.76
N ARG A 51 2.82 -1.46 -9.73
CA ARG A 51 3.28 -1.74 -11.10
C ARG A 51 3.35 -0.45 -11.90
N SER A 52 4.42 -0.31 -12.67
CA SER A 52 4.51 0.71 -13.70
C SER A 52 3.68 0.28 -14.92
N PRO A 53 3.01 1.21 -15.62
CA PRO A 53 2.40 0.94 -16.92
C PRO A 53 3.44 0.70 -18.03
N SER A 54 4.72 1.03 -17.79
CA SER A 54 5.82 0.76 -18.71
C SER A 54 6.63 -0.45 -18.24
N GLU A 55 6.83 -1.42 -19.14
CA GLU A 55 7.70 -2.60 -18.92
C GLU A 55 9.18 -2.24 -18.70
N ARG A 56 9.57 -0.98 -18.98
CA ARG A 56 10.94 -0.50 -18.80
C ARG A 56 11.25 -0.04 -17.37
N ILE A 57 10.23 0.08 -16.52
CA ILE A 57 10.37 0.56 -15.15
C ILE A 57 10.04 -0.61 -14.22
N GLU A 58 11.00 -0.98 -13.38
CA GLU A 58 10.78 -2.03 -12.40
C GLU A 58 9.64 -1.64 -11.43
N PRO A 59 8.75 -2.58 -11.08
CA PRO A 59 7.72 -2.33 -10.09
C PRO A 59 8.32 -1.92 -8.74
N LEU A 60 7.69 -0.94 -8.09
CA LEU A 60 8.04 -0.63 -6.70
C LEU A 60 7.49 -1.74 -5.82
N ARG A 61 8.40 -2.44 -5.12
CA ARG A 61 8.07 -3.44 -4.10
C ARG A 61 8.66 -3.04 -2.76
N ARG A 62 7.84 -2.88 -1.72
CA ARG A 62 8.30 -2.48 -0.38
C ARG A 62 7.50 -3.18 0.72
N GLY A 63 8.19 -3.64 1.76
CA GLY A 63 7.56 -3.98 3.03
C GLY A 63 7.01 -2.71 3.68
N ALA A 64 5.86 -2.81 4.34
CA ALA A 64 5.19 -1.69 4.96
C ALA A 64 4.44 -2.12 6.22
N ARG A 65 4.14 -1.15 7.09
CA ARG A 65 3.33 -1.35 8.28
C ARG A 65 2.16 -0.38 8.30
N VAL A 66 0.97 -0.86 8.66
CA VAL A 66 -0.21 0.00 8.81
C VAL A 66 0.01 0.96 9.97
N ALA A 67 0.06 2.25 9.67
CA ALA A 67 0.27 3.32 10.64
C ALA A 67 -1.04 4.02 11.02
N ARG A 68 -2.02 4.05 10.12
CA ARG A 68 -3.32 4.69 10.35
C ARG A 68 -4.42 4.12 9.50
N ILE A 69 -5.64 4.13 10.04
CA ILE A 69 -6.86 3.70 9.35
C ILE A 69 -7.93 4.76 9.60
N SER A 70 -8.55 5.26 8.54
CA SER A 70 -9.75 6.08 8.60
C SER A 70 -10.90 5.29 7.99
N GLN A 71 -11.88 4.94 8.81
CA GLN A 71 -13.04 4.18 8.37
C GLN A 71 -13.97 5.07 7.53
N GLY A 72 -14.46 4.54 6.42
CA GLY A 72 -15.55 5.10 5.63
C GLY A 72 -16.65 4.07 5.44
N GLU A 73 -17.82 4.51 4.95
CA GLU A 73 -19.01 3.67 4.83
C GLU A 73 -18.83 2.47 3.90
N SER A 74 -18.10 2.65 2.79
CA SER A 74 -17.87 1.59 1.77
C SER A 74 -16.41 1.22 1.59
N GLN A 75 -15.49 2.10 1.97
CA GLN A 75 -14.05 1.90 1.83
C GLN A 75 -13.30 2.54 2.99
N HIS A 76 -12.20 1.92 3.39
CA HIS A 76 -11.29 2.43 4.40
C HIS A 76 -10.11 3.11 3.72
N LEU A 77 -9.75 4.29 4.20
CA LEU A 77 -8.49 4.94 3.84
C LEU A 77 -7.40 4.44 4.80
N VAL A 78 -6.40 3.77 4.26
CA VAL A 78 -5.31 3.18 5.02
C VAL A 78 -4.01 3.87 4.65
N GLY A 79 -3.26 4.31 5.67
CA GLY A 79 -1.92 4.85 5.52
C GLY A 79 -0.89 3.88 6.08
N VAL A 80 0.16 3.64 5.30
CA VAL A 80 1.26 2.75 5.68
C VAL A 80 2.59 3.48 5.63
N GLU A 81 3.50 3.05 6.50
CA GLU A 81 4.90 3.46 6.48
C GLU A 81 5.74 2.34 5.89
N PHE A 82 6.65 2.68 4.98
CA PHE A 82 7.57 1.68 4.44
C PHE A 82 8.59 1.28 5.48
N MET A 83 8.77 -0.03 5.63
CA MET A 83 9.84 -0.59 6.43
C MET A 83 11.12 -0.43 5.62
N ASN A 84 12.19 0.05 6.25
CA ASN A 84 13.49 0.10 5.60
C ASN A 84 13.84 -1.33 5.13
N ALA A 85 14.29 -1.47 3.88
CA ALA A 85 15.05 -2.65 3.53
C ALA A 85 16.33 -2.55 4.37
N GLU A 86 16.54 -3.48 5.30
CA GLU A 86 17.88 -3.66 5.84
C GLU A 86 18.79 -3.98 4.64
N ASP A 87 19.77 -3.11 4.40
CA ASP A 87 20.82 -3.29 3.39
C ASP A 87 21.65 -4.56 3.66
#